data_AF-A0A964UFE5-F1
#
_entry.id   AF-A0A964UFE5-F1
#
_cell.length_a   1.000
_cell.length_b   1.000
_cell.length_c   1.000
_cell.angle_alpha   90.00
_cell.angle_beta   90.00
_cell.angle_gamma   90.00
#
_symmetry.space_group_name_H-M   'P 1'
#
loop_
_entity.id
_entity.type
_entity.pdbx_description
1 polymer ?
#
loop_
_entity_poly.entity_id
_entity_poly.type
_entity_poly.pdbx_seq_one_letter_code
_entity_poly.pdbx_strand_id
1 'polypeptide(L)'
;MTRRCSNSALFALLAVALPATAGAQAYQCRPPAVRAVPQVAPDGPRRETPVTGYTLSLSWSPEFCRFREAGGAHRVQCSGDHGLFGLVVHGLWPEGPRGRWPQWCAAASSPTPSEIR
;
A
#
# COMPACT_ATOMS: atom_id res chain seq x y z
N MET A 1 -25.97 58.77 -22.33
CA MET A 1 -25.22 57.94 -21.37
C MET A 1 -25.66 56.48 -21.54
N THR A 2 -24.93 55.67 -22.30
CA THR A 2 -25.24 54.24 -22.49
C THR A 2 -24.09 53.41 -21.96
N ARG A 3 -24.25 52.85 -20.75
CA ARG A 3 -23.29 51.92 -20.15
C ARG A 3 -23.37 50.59 -20.91
N ARG A 4 -22.30 50.24 -21.64
CA ARG A 4 -22.12 48.89 -22.18
C ARG A 4 -21.75 47.97 -21.00
N CYS A 5 -22.67 47.12 -20.57
CA CYS A 5 -22.34 46.06 -19.63
C CYS A 5 -21.36 45.09 -20.30
N SER A 6 -20.15 45.00 -19.74
CA SER A 6 -19.11 44.11 -20.20
C SER A 6 -19.49 42.67 -19.84
N ASN A 7 -19.86 41.86 -20.84
CA ASN A 7 -20.14 40.44 -20.68
C ASN A 7 -18.92 39.62 -20.19
N SER A 8 -17.73 40.23 -20.12
CA SER A 8 -16.51 39.58 -19.63
C SER A 8 -16.61 39.13 -18.18
N ALA A 9 -17.44 39.78 -17.35
CA ALA A 9 -17.63 39.38 -15.96
C ALA A 9 -18.38 38.05 -15.82
N LEU A 10 -19.33 37.74 -16.72
CA LEU A 10 -20.08 36.49 -16.69
C LEU A 10 -19.22 35.27 -17.06
N PHE A 11 -18.29 35.42 -18.00
CA PHE A 11 -17.40 34.33 -18.42
C PHE A 11 -16.37 33.96 -17.34
N ALA A 12 -15.86 34.94 -16.60
CA ALA A 12 -14.92 34.68 -15.51
C ALA A 12 -15.58 33.91 -14.34
N LEU A 13 -16.86 34.16 -14.07
CA LEU A 13 -17.62 33.47 -13.01
C LEU A 13 -17.96 32.01 -13.37
N LEU A 14 -18.17 31.68 -14.65
CA LEU A 14 -18.46 30.30 -15.07
C LEU A 14 -17.25 29.35 -14.91
N ALA A 15 -16.02 29.85 -15.06
CA ALA A 15 -14.82 29.02 -14.95
C ALA A 15 -14.51 28.58 -13.51
N VAL A 16 -14.99 29.33 -12.50
CA VAL A 16 -14.80 29.00 -11.07
C VAL A 16 -15.88 28.03 -10.56
N ALA A 17 -17.03 27.98 -11.21
CA ALA A 17 -18.17 27.16 -10.79
C ALA A 17 -18.11 25.69 -11.27
N LEU A 18 -17.12 25.34 -12.10
CA LEU A 18 -16.90 23.94 -12.48
C LEU A 18 -16.09 23.26 -11.36
N PRO A 19 -16.66 22.28 -10.64
CA PRO A 19 -15.91 21.52 -9.66
C PRO A 19 -14.76 20.82 -10.39
N ALA A 20 -13.53 21.30 -10.19
CA ALA A 20 -12.34 20.58 -10.58
C ALA A 20 -12.31 19.32 -9.70
N THR A 21 -12.68 18.18 -10.27
CA THR A 21 -12.44 16.89 -9.63
C THR A 21 -10.94 16.75 -9.47
N ALA A 22 -10.41 17.06 -8.29
CA ALA A 22 -9.03 16.78 -7.92
C ALA A 22 -8.88 15.26 -7.96
N GLY A 23 -8.43 14.75 -9.09
CA GLY A 23 -8.18 13.33 -9.28
C GLY A 23 -6.97 12.92 -8.44
N ALA A 24 -7.18 12.63 -7.16
CA ALA A 24 -6.25 11.83 -6.37
C ALA A 24 -6.38 10.36 -6.82
N GLN A 25 -6.10 10.09 -8.09
CA GLN A 25 -6.08 8.73 -8.60
C GLN A 25 -4.76 8.13 -8.13
N ALA A 26 -4.81 7.18 -7.18
CA ALA A 26 -3.68 6.28 -6.99
C ALA A 26 -3.42 5.62 -8.35
N TYR A 27 -2.19 5.74 -8.87
CA TYR A 27 -1.90 5.41 -10.27
C TYR A 27 -2.25 3.97 -10.66
N GLN A 28 -2.52 3.05 -9.72
CA GLN A 28 -3.03 1.71 -10.01
C GLN A 28 -3.92 1.17 -8.88
N CYS A 29 -5.11 0.67 -9.24
CA CYS A 29 -6.04 -0.01 -8.32
C CYS A 29 -5.99 -1.54 -8.45
N ARG A 30 -4.97 -2.11 -9.10
CA ARG A 30 -4.92 -3.55 -9.36
C ARG A 30 -3.62 -4.17 -8.82
N PRO A 31 -3.68 -4.95 -7.73
CA PRO A 31 -2.53 -5.72 -7.27
C PRO A 31 -2.12 -6.78 -8.33
N PRO A 32 -0.82 -7.12 -8.39
CA PRO A 32 -0.33 -8.16 -9.29
C PRO A 32 -0.86 -9.53 -8.87
N ALA A 33 -1.25 -10.36 -9.85
CA ALA A 33 -1.79 -11.69 -9.56
C ALA A 33 -0.75 -12.59 -8.89
N VAL A 34 -1.09 -13.10 -7.69
CA VAL A 34 -0.32 -14.12 -7.00
C VAL A 34 -0.59 -15.48 -7.64
N ARG A 35 0.45 -16.09 -8.23
CA ARG A 35 0.35 -17.39 -8.93
C ARG A 35 0.35 -18.58 -7.99
N ALA A 36 1.07 -18.48 -6.87
CA ALA A 36 1.22 -19.55 -5.90
C ALA A 36 1.46 -18.96 -4.51
N VAL A 37 0.90 -19.61 -3.50
CA VAL A 37 1.15 -19.27 -2.10
C VAL A 37 2.45 -19.94 -1.67
N PRO A 38 3.46 -19.16 -1.22
CA PRO A 38 4.71 -19.73 -0.74
C PRO A 38 4.45 -20.72 0.39
N GLN A 39 5.06 -21.90 0.29
CA GLN A 39 5.08 -22.86 1.39
C GLN A 39 6.23 -22.50 2.32
N VAL A 40 5.92 -22.23 3.58
CA VAL A 40 6.91 -21.84 4.59
C VAL A 40 7.07 -22.97 5.60
N ALA A 41 8.29 -23.47 5.76
CA ALA A 41 8.63 -24.48 6.76
C ALA A 41 9.07 -23.80 8.08
N PRO A 42 8.68 -24.33 9.25
CA PRO A 42 9.16 -23.83 10.53
C PRO A 42 10.68 -23.85 10.67
N ASP A 43 11.27 -22.70 11.00
CA ASP A 43 12.70 -22.54 11.31
C ASP A 43 13.01 -22.66 12.83
N GLY A 44 11.99 -22.94 13.63
CA GLY A 44 12.09 -22.95 15.09
C GLY A 44 10.86 -23.56 15.76
N PRO A 45 10.84 -23.63 17.09
CA PRO A 45 9.72 -24.20 17.83
C PRO A 45 8.48 -23.30 17.75
N ARG A 46 7.30 -23.93 17.82
CA ARG A 46 6.05 -23.20 18.05
C ARG A 46 6.11 -22.50 19.41
N ARG A 47 5.75 -21.21 19.42
CA ARG A 47 5.62 -20.42 20.64
C ARG A 47 4.21 -19.87 20.76
N GLU A 48 3.48 -20.42 21.72
CA GLU A 48 2.17 -19.95 22.12
C GLU A 48 2.36 -18.90 23.22
N THR A 49 1.92 -17.68 22.96
CA THR A 49 2.09 -16.55 23.87
C THR A 49 0.90 -15.62 23.69
N PRO A 50 0.28 -15.10 24.77
CA PRO A 50 -0.81 -14.16 24.64
C PRO A 50 -0.37 -12.91 23.86
N VAL A 51 -1.20 -12.48 22.91
CA VAL A 51 -0.96 -11.22 22.19
C VAL A 51 -1.35 -10.07 23.10
N THR A 52 -0.39 -9.18 23.38
CA THR A 52 -0.59 -7.99 24.22
C THR A 52 -0.53 -6.69 23.43
N GLY A 53 -0.13 -6.75 22.16
CA GLY A 53 -0.06 -5.59 21.27
C GLY A 53 0.35 -6.00 19.86
N TYR A 54 0.49 -5.01 18.98
CA TYR A 54 0.96 -5.21 17.62
C TYR A 54 1.96 -4.13 17.24
N THR A 55 3.00 -4.53 16.52
CA THR A 55 3.92 -3.63 15.85
C THR A 55 3.54 -3.55 14.37
N LEU A 56 3.15 -2.37 13.92
CA LEU A 56 3.01 -2.08 12.49
C LEU A 56 4.37 -1.63 11.94
N SER A 57 4.97 -2.47 11.12
CA SER A 57 6.22 -2.15 10.43
C SER A 57 5.93 -1.62 9.03
N LEU A 58 6.44 -0.42 8.74
CA LEU A 58 6.30 0.25 7.45
C LEU A 58 7.69 0.46 6.84
N SER A 59 7.81 0.20 5.54
CA SER A 59 9.02 0.47 4.77
C SER A 59 8.84 1.74 3.94
N TRP A 60 9.85 2.60 3.95
CA TRP A 60 9.90 3.78 3.08
C TRP A 60 10.46 3.40 1.71
N SER A 61 9.59 3.34 0.70
CA SER A 61 9.92 2.80 -0.61
C SER A 61 10.99 3.58 -1.37
N PRO A 62 11.05 4.94 -1.36
CA PRO A 62 12.11 5.66 -2.05
C PRO A 62 13.52 5.27 -1.60
N GLU A 63 13.75 5.12 -0.29
CA GLU A 63 15.05 4.68 0.21
C GLU A 63 15.28 3.18 -0.01
N PHE A 64 14.24 2.36 0.19
CA PHE A 64 14.34 0.92 -0.08
C PHE A 64 14.65 0.64 -1.56
N CYS A 65 14.05 1.37 -2.49
CA CYS A 65 14.21 1.13 -3.92
C CYS A 65 15.48 1.72 -4.50
N ARG A 66 16.22 2.54 -3.74
CA ARG A 66 17.51 3.08 -4.15
C ARG A 66 18.44 1.94 -4.60
N PHE A 67 18.78 1.91 -5.89
CA PHE A 67 19.61 0.90 -6.56
C PHE A 67 18.95 -0.48 -6.78
N ARG A 68 17.63 -0.60 -6.62
CA ARG A 68 16.88 -1.87 -6.78
C ARG A 68 15.89 -1.84 -7.94
N GLU A 69 15.88 -0.78 -8.74
CA GLU A 69 14.92 -0.56 -9.82
C GLU A 69 15.00 -1.66 -10.90
N ALA A 70 16.20 -2.15 -11.19
CA ALA A 70 16.44 -3.23 -12.15
C ALA A 70 16.31 -4.65 -11.56
N GLY A 71 16.12 -4.78 -10.24
CA GLY A 71 16.09 -6.06 -9.54
C GLY A 71 14.75 -6.76 -9.68
N GLY A 72 14.73 -7.95 -10.31
CA GLY A 72 13.49 -8.71 -10.55
C GLY A 72 12.67 -9.01 -9.30
N ALA A 73 13.33 -9.27 -8.15
CA ALA A 73 12.67 -9.62 -6.89
C ALA A 73 11.84 -8.48 -6.28
N HIS A 74 12.17 -7.22 -6.58
CA HIS A 74 11.49 -6.04 -6.02
C HIS A 74 10.78 -5.21 -7.09
N ARG A 75 10.69 -5.72 -8.32
CA ARG A 75 10.17 -4.99 -9.48
C ARG A 75 8.79 -4.40 -9.24
N VAL A 76 7.89 -5.15 -8.58
CA VAL A 76 6.53 -4.68 -8.26
C VAL A 76 6.56 -3.37 -7.47
N GLN A 77 7.48 -3.23 -6.51
CA GLN A 77 7.59 -2.03 -5.67
C GLN A 77 8.47 -0.97 -6.31
N CYS A 78 9.52 -1.35 -7.04
CA CYS A 78 10.62 -0.46 -7.38
C CYS A 78 10.74 -0.09 -8.86
N SER A 79 10.05 -0.75 -9.80
CA SER A 79 10.20 -0.42 -11.23
C SER A 79 9.48 0.85 -11.66
N GLY A 80 8.54 1.35 -10.85
CA GLY A 80 7.63 2.41 -11.25
C GLY A 80 6.52 1.96 -12.21
N ASP A 81 6.61 0.75 -12.77
CA ASP A 81 5.57 0.16 -13.64
C ASP A 81 4.23 0.05 -12.92
N HIS A 82 4.26 0.01 -11.58
CA HIS A 82 3.09 -0.13 -10.70
C HIS A 82 2.76 1.15 -9.91
N GLY A 83 3.35 2.28 -10.30
CA GLY A 83 3.31 3.54 -9.57
C GLY A 83 4.49 3.69 -8.61
N LEU A 84 4.57 4.87 -7.99
CA LEU A 84 5.58 5.20 -6.98
C LEU A 84 4.95 5.04 -5.60
N PHE A 85 5.48 4.10 -4.82
CA PHE A 85 5.03 3.87 -3.45
C PHE A 85 5.74 4.84 -2.49
N GLY A 86 5.02 5.24 -1.44
CA GLY A 86 5.59 5.96 -0.29
C GLY A 86 5.91 5.00 0.84
N LEU A 87 4.96 4.86 1.78
CA LEU A 87 5.03 3.85 2.83
C LEU A 87 4.35 2.56 2.35
N VAL A 88 5.05 1.44 2.46
CA VAL A 88 4.53 0.10 2.18
C VAL A 88 4.48 -0.70 3.47
N VAL A 89 3.39 -1.45 3.68
CA VAL A 89 3.25 -2.33 4.84
C VAL A 89 4.25 -3.47 4.72
N HIS A 90 5.21 -3.51 5.64
CA HIS A 90 6.16 -4.62 5.76
C HIS A 90 5.54 -5.77 6.56
N GLY A 91 4.76 -5.43 7.58
CA GLY A 91 3.95 -6.42 8.30
C GLY A 91 3.28 -5.86 9.55
N LEU A 92 2.30 -6.62 10.05
CA LEU A 92 1.67 -6.41 11.35
C LEU A 92 2.07 -7.58 12.25
N TRP A 93 2.88 -7.31 13.26
CA TRP A 93 3.55 -8.33 14.06
C TRP A 93 2.93 -8.38 15.45
N PRO A 94 2.36 -9.51 15.88
CA PRO A 94 1.84 -9.65 17.23
C PRO A 94 2.98 -9.66 18.25
N GLU A 95 2.84 -8.82 19.27
CA GLU A 95 3.75 -8.75 20.41
C GLU A 95 3.15 -9.48 21.61
N GLY A 96 4.01 -10.00 22.48
CA GLY A 96 3.60 -10.64 23.74
C GLY A 96 4.36 -10.09 24.95
N PRO A 97 4.02 -10.57 26.14
CA PRO A 97 4.53 -10.02 27.39
C PRO A 97 6.03 -10.31 27.57
N ARG A 98 6.75 -9.34 28.13
CA ARG A 98 8.18 -9.43 28.44
C ARG A 98 9.06 -9.72 27.21
N GLY A 99 8.73 -9.11 26.07
CA GLY A 99 9.53 -9.22 24.85
C GLY A 99 9.50 -10.61 24.20
N ARG A 100 8.46 -11.41 24.47
CA ARG A 100 8.21 -12.67 23.76
C ARG A 100 7.13 -12.44 22.70
N TRP A 101 7.22 -13.05 21.53
CA TRP A 101 6.22 -12.93 20.46
C TRP A 101 5.54 -14.28 20.15
N PRO A 102 4.35 -14.38 19.57
CA PRO A 102 3.89 -15.65 19.00
C PRO A 102 4.78 -16.09 17.83
N GLN A 103 4.99 -17.40 17.64
CA GLN A 103 5.80 -17.93 16.53
C GLN A 103 5.31 -19.31 16.08
N TRP A 104 5.34 -19.58 14.77
CA TRP A 104 4.89 -20.84 14.15
C TRP A 104 3.48 -21.27 14.60
N CYS A 105 2.57 -20.30 14.65
CA CYS A 105 1.17 -20.50 15.01
C CYS A 105 0.50 -21.49 14.05
N ALA A 106 -0.45 -22.27 14.54
CA ALA A 106 -1.27 -23.10 13.68
C ALA A 106 -2.12 -22.19 12.76
N ALA A 107 -2.02 -22.39 11.45
CA ALA A 107 -2.94 -21.78 10.52
C ALA A 107 -4.28 -22.53 10.56
N ALA A 108 -5.40 -21.82 10.63
CA ALA A 108 -6.73 -22.45 10.55
C ALA A 108 -6.97 -23.07 9.16
N SER A 109 -6.46 -22.43 8.12
CA SER A 109 -6.38 -22.93 6.75
C SER A 109 -5.26 -22.20 6.00
N SER A 110 -4.72 -22.83 4.96
CA SER A 110 -3.80 -22.14 4.05
C SER A 110 -4.59 -21.23 3.12
N PRO A 111 -4.15 -19.97 2.91
CA PRO A 111 -4.82 -19.08 1.96
C PRO A 111 -4.72 -19.64 0.54
N THR A 112 -5.75 -19.38 -0.25
CA THR A 112 -5.83 -19.67 -1.67
C THR A 112 -5.24 -18.52 -2.49
N PRO A 113 -4.76 -18.75 -3.72
CA PRO A 113 -4.30 -17.66 -4.59
C PRO A 113 -5.34 -16.55 -4.81
N SER A 114 -6.64 -16.88 -4.79
CA SER A 114 -7.72 -15.90 -4.93
C SER A 114 -7.91 -14.98 -3.72
N GLU A 115 -7.47 -15.41 -2.54
CA GLU A 115 -7.51 -14.63 -1.31
C GLU A 115 -6.30 -13.69 -1.19
N ILE A 116 -5.16 -14.03 -1.81
CA ILE A 116 -3.94 -13.20 -1.83
C ILE A 116 -3.90 -12.27 -3.06
N ARG A 117 -5.05 -11.73 -3.47
CA ARG A 117 -5.19 -11.04 -4.75
C ARG A 117 -4.39 -9.74 -4.85
#